data_AF-A0A7K2P5A6-F1
#
_entry.id   AF-A0A7K2P5A6-F1
#
_cell.length_a   1.000
_cell.length_b   1.000
_cell.length_c   1.000
_cell.angle_alpha   90.00
_cell.angle_beta   90.00
_cell.angle_gamma   90.00
#
_symmetry.space_group_name_H-M   'P 1'
#
loop_
_entity.id
_entity.type
_entity.pdbx_description
1 polymer ?
#
loop_
_entity_poly.entity_id
_entity_poly.type
_entity_poly.pdbx_seq_one_letter_code
_entity_poly.pdbx_strand_id
1 'polypeptide(L)'
;YWPGGVPLLAGPPLLRIAPNRVTPDDRLPYLLRTAVPLPRPVLYVTQDGRPLHRERFPLITAVPHRPLKLTARWTHRVDPRGGPVHVTVARPHPG
;
A
#
# COMPACT_ATOMS: atom_id res chain seq x y z
N TYR A 1 23.90 -7.95 11.03
CA TYR A 1 22.69 -8.38 10.30
C TYR A 1 21.68 -7.25 10.42
N TRP A 2 21.48 -6.46 9.37
CA TRP A 2 20.32 -5.57 9.33
C TRP A 2 19.11 -6.46 9.07
N PRO A 3 18.03 -6.43 9.86
CA PRO A 3 16.84 -7.17 9.50
C PRO A 3 16.35 -6.60 8.17
N GLY A 4 16.50 -7.39 7.10
CA GLY A 4 15.98 -7.00 5.79
C GLY A 4 14.47 -6.87 5.90
N GLY A 5 13.94 -5.66 5.69
CA GLY A 5 12.50 -5.41 5.78
C GLY A 5 11.69 -6.33 4.85
N VAL A 6 10.43 -6.59 5.23
CA VAL A 6 9.51 -7.45 4.48
C VAL A 6 9.20 -6.80 3.13
N PRO A 7 9.26 -7.51 1.99
CA PRO A 7 8.94 -6.93 0.68
C PRO A 7 7.53 -6.33 0.65
N LEU A 8 7.40 -5.15 0.04
CA LEU A 8 6.14 -4.44 -0.15
C LEU A 8 5.82 -4.34 -1.64
N LEU A 9 4.73 -4.96 -2.06
CA LEU A 9 4.33 -5.10 -3.45
C LEU A 9 3.04 -4.34 -3.73
N ALA A 10 3.02 -3.62 -4.84
CA ALA A 10 1.82 -2.94 -5.36
C ALA A 10 1.17 -3.83 -6.43
N GLY A 11 -0.11 -4.17 -6.23
CA GLY A 11 -0.91 -4.91 -7.21
C GLY A 11 -1.56 -3.96 -8.23
N PRO A 12 -1.72 -4.37 -9.51
CA PRO A 12 -2.38 -3.55 -10.52
C PRO A 12 -3.76 -3.03 -10.07
N PRO A 13 -4.15 -1.80 -10.44
CA PRO A 13 -3.45 -0.84 -11.31
C PRO A 13 -2.43 0.05 -10.58
N LEU A 14 -1.99 -0.32 -9.37
CA LEU A 14 -0.88 0.35 -8.70
C LEU A 14 0.44 -0.08 -9.38
N LEU A 15 1.27 0.88 -9.77
CA LEU A 15 2.51 0.63 -10.52
C LEU A 15 3.71 0.39 -9.62
N ARG A 16 3.84 1.21 -8.58
CA ARG A 16 5.02 1.21 -7.71
C ARG A 16 4.64 1.74 -6.34
N ILE A 17 5.32 1.22 -5.33
CA ILE A 17 5.35 1.73 -3.96
C ILE A 17 6.80 1.99 -3.54
N ALA A 18 7.03 3.09 -2.81
CA ALA A 18 8.33 3.46 -2.28
C ALA A 18 8.20 3.98 -0.83
N PRO A 19 9.00 3.48 0.13
CA PRO A 19 9.89 2.32 0.02
C PRO A 19 9.16 1.02 -0.42
N ASN A 20 9.91 0.07 -0.99
CA ASN A 20 9.40 -1.25 -1.41
C ASN A 20 9.69 -2.35 -0.37
N ARG A 21 10.00 -1.94 0.86
CA ARG A 21 10.17 -2.79 2.02
C ARG A 21 9.50 -2.13 3.21
N VAL A 22 8.98 -2.94 4.10
CA VAL A 22 8.40 -2.52 5.37
C VAL A 22 9.31 -2.96 6.50
N THR A 23 9.60 -2.04 7.41
CA THR A 23 10.06 -2.42 8.74
C THR A 23 8.95 -2.14 9.77
N PRO A 24 8.80 -2.96 10.82
CA PRO A 24 7.72 -2.78 11.79
C PRO A 24 7.68 -1.42 12.52
N ASP A 25 8.80 -0.68 12.55
CA ASP A 25 8.88 0.66 13.16
C ASP A 25 8.85 1.80 12.12
N ASP A 26 8.54 1.52 10.85
CA ASP A 26 8.45 2.58 9.83
C ASP A 26 7.44 3.65 10.25
N ARG A 27 7.88 4.92 10.29
CA ARG A 27 7.07 6.07 10.71
C ARG A 27 6.70 7.00 9.56
N LEU A 28 7.44 6.92 8.45
CA LEU A 28 7.24 7.77 7.28
C LEU A 28 6.22 7.14 6.32
N PRO A 29 5.40 7.94 5.63
CA PRO A 29 4.43 7.41 4.67
C PRO A 29 5.12 6.77 3.47
N TYR A 30 4.42 5.81 2.86
CA TYR A 30 4.78 5.23 1.57
C TYR A 30 4.16 6.03 0.42
N LEU A 31 4.89 6.12 -0.68
CA LEU A 31 4.44 6.78 -1.91
C LEU A 31 4.05 5.74 -2.95
N LEU A 32 2.77 5.75 -3.32
CA LEU A 32 2.20 4.94 -4.38
C LEU A 32 2.07 5.76 -5.67
N ARG A 33 2.24 5.09 -6.81
CA ARG A 33 1.88 5.62 -8.12
C ARG A 33 0.89 4.69 -8.80
N THR A 34 -0.10 5.27 -9.47
CA THR A 34 -1.14 4.53 -10.19
C THR A 34 -0.92 4.61 -11.70
N ALA A 35 -1.36 3.58 -12.42
CA ALA A 35 -1.36 3.55 -13.89
C ALA A 35 -2.56 4.31 -14.49
N VAL A 36 -3.67 4.32 -13.75
CA VAL A 36 -4.94 4.91 -14.18
C VAL A 36 -5.49 5.85 -13.10
N PRO A 37 -6.39 6.78 -13.45
CA PRO A 37 -7.10 7.57 -12.46
C PRO A 37 -7.92 6.67 -11.55
N LEU A 38 -7.79 6.85 -10.22
CA LEU A 38 -8.62 6.12 -9.25
C LEU A 38 -9.45 7.14 -8.46
N PRO A 39 -10.76 7.29 -8.74
CA PRO A 39 -11.62 8.17 -7.98
C PRO A 39 -11.92 7.57 -6.61
N ARG A 40 -11.79 8.36 -5.56
CA ARG A 40 -12.07 7.99 -4.17
C ARG A 40 -11.48 6.63 -3.75
N PRO A 41 -10.17 6.39 -3.96
CA PRO A 41 -9.61 5.05 -3.84
C PRO A 41 -9.69 4.53 -2.40
N VAL A 42 -9.83 3.20 -2.31
CA VAL A 42 -9.70 2.45 -1.04
C VAL A 42 -8.56 1.47 -1.21
N LEU A 43 -7.48 1.69 -0.47
CA LEU A 43 -6.32 0.80 -0.46
C LEU A 43 -6.47 -0.26 0.61
N TYR A 44 -6.08 -1.48 0.28
CA TYR A 44 -5.98 -2.60 1.21
C TYR A 44 -4.53 -3.03 1.33
N VAL A 45 -4.08 -3.24 2.56
CA VAL A 45 -2.77 -3.80 2.86
C VAL A 45 -2.99 -5.18 3.48
N THR A 46 -2.41 -6.20 2.86
CA THR A 46 -2.58 -7.60 3.24
C THR A 46 -1.24 -8.31 3.28
N GLN A 47 -1.12 -9.34 4.12
CA GLN A 47 0.04 -10.23 4.14
C GLN A 47 -0.49 -11.65 4.30
N ASP A 48 -0.13 -12.56 3.40
CA ASP A 48 -0.60 -13.96 3.42
C ASP A 48 -2.13 -14.09 3.56
N GLY A 49 -2.87 -13.21 2.89
CA GLY A 49 -4.34 -13.14 2.95
C GLY A 49 -4.91 -12.46 4.20
N ARG A 50 -4.10 -12.19 5.23
CA ARG A 50 -4.51 -11.44 6.43
C ARG A 50 -4.56 -9.94 6.15
N PRO A 51 -5.70 -9.26 6.44
CA PRO A 51 -5.77 -7.80 6.33
C PRO A 51 -4.98 -7.13 7.47
N LEU A 52 -4.06 -6.25 7.09
CA LEU A 52 -3.28 -5.44 8.03
C LEU A 52 -3.86 -4.02 8.17
N HIS A 53 -4.28 -3.43 7.05
CA HIS A 53 -4.75 -2.05 7.00
C HIS A 53 -5.71 -1.78 5.85
N ARG A 54 -6.46 -0.70 6.00
CA ARG A 54 -7.34 -0.15 5.00
C ARG A 54 -7.34 1.38 5.07
N GLU A 55 -6.97 2.02 3.98
CA GLU A 55 -6.92 3.47 3.88
C GLU A 55 -7.90 3.97 2.83
N ARG A 56 -8.76 4.94 3.20
CA ARG A 56 -9.78 5.53 2.33
C ARG A 56 -9.39 6.96 1.97
N PHE A 57 -9.63 7.32 0.71
CA PHE A 57 -9.32 8.65 0.18
C PHE A 57 -10.58 9.32 -0.41
N PRO A 58 -11.60 9.65 0.40
CA PRO A 58 -12.95 9.98 -0.08
C PRO A 58 -13.08 11.29 -0.86
N LEU A 59 -12.11 12.20 -0.70
CA LEU A 59 -12.15 13.56 -1.27
C LEU A 59 -11.21 13.76 -2.46
N ILE A 60 -10.51 12.71 -2.89
CA ILE A 60 -9.50 12.84 -3.95
C ILE A 60 -9.68 11.80 -5.05
N THR A 61 -9.17 12.15 -6.22
CA THR A 61 -8.88 11.22 -7.31
C THR A 61 -7.38 11.04 -7.38
N ALA A 62 -6.88 9.80 -7.24
CA ALA A 62 -5.47 9.52 -7.46
C ALA A 62 -5.17 9.67 -8.96
N VAL A 63 -4.39 10.69 -9.29
CA VAL A 63 -4.00 11.01 -10.66
C VAL A 63 -2.84 10.09 -11.08
N PRO A 64 -2.85 9.53 -12.31
CA PRO A 64 -1.75 8.70 -12.82
C PRO A 64 -0.39 9.35 -12.60
N HIS A 65 0.59 8.53 -12.23
CA HIS A 65 1.98 8.94 -11.98
C HIS A 65 2.21 10.01 -10.90
N ARG A 66 1.15 10.56 -10.27
CA ARG A 66 1.27 11.44 -9.09
C ARG A 66 1.36 10.60 -7.82
N PRO A 67 2.17 11.03 -6.83
CA PRO A 67 2.26 10.32 -5.57
C PRO A 67 0.94 10.33 -4.79
N LEU A 68 0.45 9.15 -4.43
CA LEU A 68 -0.58 8.94 -3.42
C LEU A 68 0.11 8.46 -2.13
N LYS A 69 -0.13 9.14 -1.00
CA LYS A 69 0.49 8.77 0.28
C LYS A 69 -0.33 7.69 0.97
N LEU A 70 0.31 6.58 1.32
CA LEU A 70 -0.21 5.56 2.24
C LEU A 70 0.49 5.72 3.59
N THR A 71 -0.28 5.84 4.66
CA THR A 71 0.28 6.00 6.01
C THR A 71 1.00 4.73 6.48
N ALA A 72 1.97 4.86 7.38
CA ALA A 72 2.70 3.72 7.94
C ALA A 72 2.09 3.18 9.25
N ARG A 73 0.84 3.53 9.59
CA ARG A 73 0.20 3.19 10.88
C ARG A 73 -0.09 1.68 11.07
N TRP A 74 0.33 0.84 10.15
CA TRP A 74 0.04 -0.59 10.10
C TRP A 74 1.29 -1.46 10.11
N THR A 75 2.47 -0.86 9.99
CA THR A 75 3.75 -1.57 9.80
C THR A 75 4.06 -2.46 11.00
N HIS A 76 3.70 -2.03 12.21
CA HIS A 76 3.77 -2.83 13.44
C HIS A 76 2.96 -4.15 13.42
N ARG A 77 2.05 -4.34 12.46
CA ARG A 77 1.22 -5.55 12.31
C ARG A 77 1.83 -6.57 11.35
N VAL A 78 2.89 -6.20 10.64
CA VAL A 78 3.59 -7.08 9.70
C VAL A 78 4.29 -8.19 10.46
N ASP A 79 4.12 -9.42 10.00
CA ASP A 79 4.93 -10.55 10.46
C ASP A 79 6.29 -10.52 9.72
N PRO A 80 7.42 -10.32 10.41
CA PRO A 80 8.75 -10.32 9.79
C PRO A 80 9.15 -11.66 9.18
N ARG A 81 8.48 -12.76 9.57
CA ARG A 81 8.71 -14.11 9.06
C ARG A 81 7.68 -14.53 8.02
N GLY A 82 6.66 -13.71 7.78
CA GLY A 82 5.63 -13.95 6.78
C GLY A 82 6.07 -13.66 5.35
N GLY A 83 5.16 -13.86 4.40
CA GLY A 83 5.35 -13.53 3.01
C GLY A 83 5.37 -12.02 2.74
N PRO A 84 5.49 -11.61 1.46
CA PRO A 84 5.39 -10.21 1.06
C PRO A 84 4.08 -9.55 1.52
N VAL A 85 4.18 -8.26 1.81
CA VAL A 85 3.00 -7.42 2.02
C VAL A 85 2.51 -6.92 0.67
N HIS A 86 1.21 -7.06 0.42
CA HIS A 86 0.55 -6.61 -0.80
C HIS A 86 -0.33 -5.40 -0.52
N VAL A 87 -0.16 -4.35 -1.33
CA VAL A 87 -1.06 -3.21 -1.42
C VAL A 87 -1.91 -3.36 -2.68
N THR A 88 -3.21 -3.36 -2.52
CA THR A 88 -4.18 -3.41 -3.62
C THR A 88 -5.21 -2.30 -3.48
N VAL A 89 -5.96 -2.01 -4.54
CA VAL A 89 -7.10 -1.09 -4.50
C VAL A 89 -8.39 -1.88 -4.68
N ALA A 90 -9.46 -1.46 -3.99
CA ALA A 90 -10.81 -1.92 -4.33
C ALA A 90 -11.02 -1.75 -5.84
N ARG A 91 -11.59 -2.76 -6.52
CA ARG A 91 -12.03 -2.56 -7.91
C ARG A 91 -12.99 -1.36 -7.92
N PRO A 92 -12.76 -0.34 -8.77
CA PRO A 92 -13.71 0.74 -8.90
C PRO A 92 -15.05 0.13 -9.34
N HIS A 93 -16.12 0.47 -8.63
CA HIS A 93 -17.46 0.26 -9.17
C HIS A 93 -17.59 1.20 -10.38
N PRO A 94 -17.96 0.70 -11.57
CA PRO A 94 -18.47 1.59 -12.61
C PRO A 94 -19.74 2.23 -12.05
N GLY A 95 -19.70 3.54 -11.84
CA GLY A 95 -20.89 4.34 -11.59
C GLY A 95 -21.63 4.60 -12.89
#